data_AF-H2ZS53-F1
#
_entry.id   AF-H2ZS53-F1
#
_cell.length_a   1.000
_cell.length_b   1.000
_cell.length_c   1.000
_cell.angle_alpha   90.00
_cell.angle_beta   90.00
_cell.angle_gamma   90.00
#
_symmetry.space_group_name_H-M   'P 1'
#
loop_
_entity.id
_entity.type
_entity.pdbx_description
1 polymer ?
#
loop_
_entity_poly.entity_id
_entity_poly.type
_entity_poly.pdbx_seq_one_letter_code
_entity_poly.pdbx_strand_id
1 'polypeptide(L)'
;MDGKKTPRGKRGWKTFYAVLKGTILYLQKDEYKPEKALSEEDLKNAISVHHSLAIKATDYEKKPNVLKLKTADWRVFLFQAQNPEEMESWIKKINSVAAVFSAPPFPAAIGSQRKFSRPLLPATTTKLSQDEQLKSHETKLKQIATELAEHRSYPPDKKVKAKEIDEYRLREHYLEFEKNRYETYVKLLKEGGKELLSGIENDNSSLKKSHSSPSLNQEMSPASAKVKRNISERKDYRPEAPTTKQKIT
;
A
#
# COMPACT_ATOMS: atom_id res chain seq x y z
N MET A 1 -2.23 -15.68 7.24
CA MET A 1 -1.37 -14.51 7.52
C MET A 1 0.04 -14.88 7.09
N ASP A 2 0.40 -14.67 5.82
CA ASP A 2 1.78 -14.88 5.34
C ASP A 2 2.44 -13.54 4.98
N GLY A 3 2.38 -12.60 5.92
CA GLY A 3 3.15 -11.36 5.87
C GLY A 3 4.26 -11.43 6.89
N LYS A 4 5.43 -11.98 6.55
CA LYS A 4 6.63 -11.87 7.41
C LYS A 4 6.77 -10.42 7.86
N LYS A 5 6.68 -10.18 9.17
CA LYS A 5 6.86 -8.84 9.75
C LYS A 5 8.20 -8.30 9.27
N THR A 6 8.21 -7.11 8.67
CA THR A 6 9.45 -6.51 8.18
C THR A 6 10.42 -6.31 9.35
N PRO A 7 11.71 -6.67 9.21
CA PRO A 7 12.69 -6.56 10.28
C PRO A 7 12.74 -5.16 10.90
N ARG A 8 12.93 -5.13 12.23
CA ARG A 8 13.02 -3.90 13.03
C ARG A 8 14.13 -3.01 12.46
N GLY A 9 13.84 -1.73 12.22
CA GLY A 9 14.80 -0.76 11.65
C GLY A 9 14.77 -0.58 10.12
N LYS A 10 14.08 -1.46 9.35
CA LYS A 10 14.00 -1.32 7.89
C LYS A 10 12.81 -0.48 7.37
N ARG A 11 11.84 -0.14 8.23
CA ARG A 11 10.70 0.73 7.89
C ARG A 11 10.87 2.08 8.57
N GLY A 12 11.36 3.05 7.82
CA GLY A 12 11.29 4.47 8.15
C GLY A 12 10.29 5.17 7.24
N TRP A 13 9.70 6.26 7.72
CA TRP A 13 8.94 7.16 6.86
C TRP A 13 9.90 7.80 5.85
N LYS A 14 9.50 7.82 4.58
CA LYS A 14 10.23 8.46 3.49
C LYS A 14 9.27 9.37 2.74
N THR A 15 9.79 10.49 2.29
CA THR A 15 9.03 11.44 1.47
C THR A 15 9.09 11.00 0.02
N PHE A 16 7.94 11.01 -0.63
CA PHE A 16 7.80 10.76 -2.06
C PHE A 16 6.78 11.73 -2.63
N TYR A 17 6.89 12.01 -3.92
CA TYR A 17 5.82 12.56 -4.72
C TYR A 17 4.98 11.40 -5.27
N ALA A 18 3.73 11.32 -4.82
CA ALA A 18 2.79 10.32 -5.30
C ALA A 18 2.13 10.80 -6.60
N VAL A 19 2.18 9.97 -7.65
CA VAL A 19 1.58 10.27 -8.94
C VAL A 19 0.77 9.07 -9.41
N LEU A 20 -0.54 9.22 -9.52
CA LEU A 20 -1.43 8.17 -10.03
C LEU A 20 -1.59 8.38 -11.55
N LYS A 21 -1.00 7.49 -12.37
CA LYS A 21 -1.20 7.48 -13.83
C LYS A 21 -1.89 6.19 -14.25
N GLY A 22 -3.10 6.30 -14.78
CA GLY A 22 -3.94 5.13 -15.04
C GLY A 22 -4.18 4.33 -13.77
N THR A 23 -3.78 3.06 -13.76
CA THR A 23 -3.97 2.12 -12.64
C THR A 23 -2.69 1.88 -11.83
N ILE A 24 -1.69 2.76 -11.98
CA ILE A 24 -0.39 2.65 -11.30
C ILE A 24 -0.12 3.92 -10.49
N LEU A 25 0.15 3.74 -9.20
CA LEU A 25 0.62 4.76 -8.28
C LEU A 25 2.15 4.74 -8.24
N TYR A 26 2.78 5.77 -8.79
CA TYR A 26 4.22 5.97 -8.77
C TYR A 26 4.63 6.78 -7.54
N LEU A 27 5.70 6.36 -6.87
CA LEU A 27 6.28 7.04 -5.72
C LEU A 27 7.67 7.58 -6.09
N GLN A 28 7.71 8.85 -6.48
CA GLN A 28 8.94 9.49 -6.97
C GLN A 28 9.73 10.12 -5.81
N LYS A 29 11.03 9.88 -5.74
CA LYS A 29 11.89 10.44 -4.67
C LYS A 29 12.36 11.85 -4.97
N ASP A 30 12.65 12.13 -6.23
CA ASP A 30 13.16 13.43 -6.67
C ASP A 30 12.02 14.42 -6.87
N GLU A 31 12.39 15.69 -7.07
CA GLU A 31 11.47 16.77 -7.38
C GLU A 31 10.53 16.40 -8.54
N TYR A 32 9.21 16.40 -8.25
CA TYR A 32 8.18 16.14 -9.24
C TYR A 32 8.26 17.14 -10.40
N LYS A 33 8.38 16.62 -11.62
CA LYS A 33 8.34 17.40 -12.86
C LYS A 33 7.37 16.68 -13.82
N PRO A 34 6.27 17.32 -14.25
CA PRO A 34 5.25 16.68 -15.10
C PRO A 34 5.83 16.06 -16.38
N GLU A 35 6.80 16.76 -16.99
CA GLU A 35 7.51 16.42 -18.22
C GLU A 35 8.59 15.32 -18.02
N LYS A 36 8.98 15.02 -16.78
CA LYS A 36 10.09 14.09 -16.51
C LYS A 36 9.59 12.65 -16.68
N ALA A 37 10.30 11.90 -17.53
CA ALA A 37 10.10 10.46 -17.65
C ALA A 37 10.35 9.77 -16.31
N LEU A 38 9.60 8.69 -16.05
CA LEU A 38 9.79 7.87 -14.84
C LEU A 38 11.19 7.26 -14.86
N SER A 39 11.92 7.38 -13.75
CA SER A 39 13.20 6.69 -13.59
C SER A 39 13.00 5.19 -13.34
N GLU A 40 14.04 4.38 -13.53
CA GLU A 40 13.98 2.94 -13.17
C GLU A 40 13.64 2.73 -11.70
N GLU A 41 14.07 3.63 -10.81
CA GLU A 41 13.74 3.54 -9.39
C GLU A 41 12.26 3.85 -9.13
N ASP A 42 11.66 4.78 -9.87
CA ASP A 42 10.22 5.08 -9.78
C ASP A 42 9.39 3.88 -10.23
N LEU A 43 9.84 3.18 -11.27
CA LEU A 43 9.22 1.93 -11.75
C LEU A 43 9.33 0.81 -10.70
N LYS A 44 10.45 0.70 -9.99
CA LYS A 44 10.62 -0.27 -8.89
C LYS A 44 9.71 0.04 -7.69
N ASN A 45 9.36 1.29 -7.48
CA ASN A 45 8.44 1.73 -6.42
C ASN A 45 6.98 1.82 -6.88
N ALA A 46 6.67 1.40 -8.11
CA ALA A 46 5.32 1.44 -8.65
C ALA A 46 4.39 0.48 -7.91
N ILE A 47 3.19 0.96 -7.60
CA ILE A 47 2.15 0.20 -6.91
C ILE A 47 0.94 0.10 -7.84
N SER A 48 0.56 -1.12 -8.22
CA SER A 48 -0.69 -1.31 -8.94
C SER A 48 -1.88 -1.12 -8.00
N VAL A 49 -2.85 -0.31 -8.41
CA VAL A 49 -4.06 -0.03 -7.61
C VAL A 49 -5.25 -0.94 -7.97
N HIS A 50 -5.10 -1.85 -8.93
CA HIS A 50 -6.14 -2.87 -9.20
C HIS A 50 -6.46 -3.63 -7.92
N HIS A 51 -7.76 -3.80 -7.66
CA HIS A 51 -8.30 -4.47 -6.47
C HIS A 51 -7.78 -3.95 -5.14
N SER A 52 -7.26 -2.72 -5.11
CA SER A 52 -6.79 -2.11 -3.88
C SER A 52 -7.94 -1.46 -3.11
N LEU A 53 -7.73 -1.27 -1.81
CA LEU A 53 -8.63 -0.48 -0.99
C LEU A 53 -7.80 0.49 -0.15
N ALA A 54 -8.07 1.78 -0.33
CA ALA A 54 -7.58 2.85 0.51
C ALA A 54 -8.62 3.20 1.57
N ILE A 55 -8.20 3.30 2.83
CA ILE A 55 -9.04 3.75 3.96
C ILE A 55 -8.24 4.66 4.89
N LYS A 56 -8.91 5.46 5.71
CA LYS A 56 -8.27 6.13 6.84
C LYS A 56 -7.66 5.10 7.79
N ALA A 57 -6.41 5.31 8.21
CA ALA A 57 -5.71 4.43 9.15
C ALA A 57 -6.10 4.76 10.60
N THR A 58 -7.33 4.42 10.99
CA THR A 58 -7.86 4.68 12.34
C THR A 58 -7.11 3.94 13.44
N ASP A 59 -6.41 2.86 13.09
CA ASP A 59 -5.54 2.06 13.95
C ASP A 59 -4.10 2.57 14.05
N TYR A 60 -3.78 3.73 13.45
CA TYR A 60 -2.45 4.31 13.43
C TYR A 60 -2.43 5.73 13.99
N GLU A 61 -1.94 5.88 15.22
CA GLU A 61 -2.00 7.15 15.97
C GLU A 61 -0.68 7.93 15.96
N LYS A 62 0.41 7.37 15.42
CA LYS A 62 1.74 7.99 15.52
C LYS A 62 1.91 9.23 14.63
N LYS A 63 1.09 9.37 13.59
CA LYS A 63 1.07 10.53 12.69
C LYS A 63 -0.37 10.84 12.30
N PRO A 64 -0.75 12.11 12.16
CA PRO A 64 -2.06 12.50 11.68
C PRO A 64 -2.19 12.24 10.17
N ASN A 65 -3.42 12.26 9.68
CA ASN A 65 -3.75 12.25 8.24
C ASN A 65 -3.14 11.07 7.48
N VAL A 66 -3.14 9.89 8.11
CA VAL A 66 -2.59 8.67 7.52
C VAL A 66 -3.71 7.87 6.84
N LEU A 67 -3.54 7.59 5.56
CA LEU A 67 -4.33 6.59 4.84
C LEU A 67 -3.55 5.27 4.74
N LYS A 68 -4.30 4.17 4.76
CA LYS A 68 -3.85 2.79 4.61
C LYS A 68 -4.31 2.27 3.26
N LEU A 69 -3.36 1.93 2.40
CA LEU A 69 -3.61 1.29 1.11
C LEU A 69 -3.29 -0.20 1.22
N LYS A 70 -4.29 -1.05 0.99
CA LYS A 70 -4.12 -2.50 0.89
C LYS A 70 -4.30 -2.95 -0.55
N THR A 71 -3.28 -3.57 -1.13
CA THR A 71 -3.25 -3.99 -2.55
C THR A 71 -3.78 -5.41 -2.77
N ALA A 72 -4.01 -5.80 -4.02
CA ALA A 72 -4.50 -7.12 -4.41
C ALA A 72 -3.68 -8.30 -3.84
N ASP A 73 -2.37 -8.11 -3.71
CA ASP A 73 -1.42 -9.07 -3.13
C ASP A 73 -1.32 -8.97 -1.60
N TRP A 74 -2.22 -8.23 -0.96
CA TRP A 74 -2.33 -8.02 0.49
C TRP A 74 -1.16 -7.28 1.14
N ARG A 75 -0.29 -6.62 0.35
CA ARG A 75 0.64 -5.64 0.93
C ARG A 75 -0.13 -4.46 1.51
N VAL A 76 0.42 -3.87 2.57
CA VAL A 76 -0.15 -2.71 3.25
C VAL A 76 0.87 -1.59 3.25
N PHE A 77 0.44 -0.44 2.73
CA PHE A 77 1.20 0.80 2.70
C PHE A 77 0.49 1.85 3.56
N LEU A 78 1.27 2.69 4.24
CA LEU A 78 0.76 3.85 4.95
C LEU A 78 1.30 5.10 4.25
N PHE A 79 0.40 6.03 3.93
CA PHE A 79 0.75 7.31 3.35
C PHE A 79 0.25 8.41 4.29
N GLN A 80 1.12 9.36 4.59
CA GLN A 80 0.77 10.55 5.36
C GLN A 80 0.48 11.68 4.38
N ALA A 81 -0.73 12.23 4.43
CA ALA A 81 -1.10 13.46 3.72
C ALA A 81 -0.78 14.70 4.57
N GLN A 82 -0.77 15.88 3.95
CA GLN A 82 -0.52 17.16 4.63
C GLN A 82 -1.70 17.54 5.53
N ASN A 83 -2.93 17.29 5.08
CA ASN A 83 -4.17 17.63 5.79
C ASN A 83 -5.26 16.56 5.58
N PRO A 84 -6.36 16.59 6.37
CA PRO A 84 -7.46 15.64 6.23
C PRO A 84 -8.10 15.64 4.85
N GLU A 85 -8.26 16.80 4.22
CA GLU A 85 -8.93 16.96 2.92
C GLU A 85 -8.13 16.26 1.81
N GLU A 86 -6.81 16.42 1.81
CA GLU A 86 -5.90 15.75 0.90
C GLU A 86 -5.91 14.24 1.12
N MET A 87 -5.94 13.78 2.37
CA MET A 87 -6.06 12.36 2.69
C MET A 87 -7.35 11.75 2.11
N GLU A 88 -8.49 12.39 2.35
CA GLU A 88 -9.79 11.93 1.84
C GLU A 88 -9.83 12.00 0.30
N SER A 89 -9.23 13.03 -0.30
CA SER A 89 -9.08 13.15 -1.75
C SER A 89 -8.28 11.97 -2.31
N TRP A 90 -7.11 11.64 -1.75
CA TRP A 90 -6.32 10.48 -2.17
C TRP A 90 -7.07 9.15 -2.02
N ILE A 91 -7.77 8.96 -0.89
CA ILE A 91 -8.62 7.77 -0.67
C ILE A 91 -9.66 7.66 -1.80
N LYS A 92 -10.36 8.76 -2.11
CA LYS A 92 -11.37 8.79 -3.17
C LYS A 92 -10.75 8.52 -4.54
N LYS A 93 -9.66 9.22 -4.92
CA LYS A 93 -8.98 9.06 -6.22
C LYS A 93 -8.56 7.60 -6.45
N ILE A 94 -7.86 6.99 -5.49
CA ILE A 94 -7.36 5.61 -5.61
C ILE A 94 -8.54 4.63 -5.71
N ASN A 95 -9.53 4.75 -4.83
CA ASN A 95 -10.66 3.82 -4.81
C ASN A 95 -11.54 3.96 -6.07
N SER A 96 -11.71 5.17 -6.61
CA SER A 96 -12.45 5.38 -7.86
C SER A 96 -11.74 4.70 -9.05
N VAL A 97 -10.42 4.89 -9.18
CA VAL A 97 -9.62 4.19 -10.21
C VAL A 97 -9.75 2.67 -10.04
N ALA A 98 -9.61 2.17 -8.82
CA ALA A 98 -9.71 0.73 -8.56
C ALA A 98 -11.12 0.18 -8.86
N ALA A 99 -12.19 0.90 -8.51
CA ALA A 99 -13.57 0.51 -8.77
C ALA A 99 -13.89 0.44 -10.27
N VAL A 100 -13.48 1.48 -11.01
CA VAL A 100 -13.74 1.62 -12.45
C VAL A 100 -12.92 0.64 -13.28
N PHE A 101 -11.66 0.42 -12.94
CA PHE A 101 -10.74 -0.28 -13.84
C PHE A 101 -10.38 -1.71 -13.43
N SER A 102 -10.69 -2.19 -12.22
CA SER A 102 -10.35 -3.58 -11.83
C SER A 102 -11.17 -4.61 -12.63
N ALA A 103 -10.51 -5.49 -13.39
CA ALA A 103 -11.17 -6.60 -14.08
C ALA A 103 -11.78 -7.63 -13.11
N PRO A 104 -12.78 -8.43 -13.55
CA PRO A 104 -13.33 -9.50 -12.71
C PRO A 104 -12.25 -10.51 -12.27
N PRO A 105 -12.36 -11.09 -11.05
CA PRO A 105 -11.46 -12.14 -10.61
C PRO A 105 -11.51 -13.36 -11.54
N PHE A 106 -10.41 -14.10 -11.64
CA PHE A 106 -10.40 -15.33 -12.43
C PHE A 106 -11.41 -16.35 -11.88
N PRO A 107 -12.03 -17.17 -12.75
CA PRO A 107 -12.82 -18.32 -12.29
C PRO A 107 -12.00 -19.16 -11.32
N ALA A 108 -12.63 -19.64 -10.24
CA ALA A 108 -11.95 -20.52 -9.30
C ALA A 108 -11.45 -21.78 -10.06
N ALA A 109 -10.20 -22.18 -9.81
CA ALA A 109 -9.66 -23.39 -10.42
C ALA A 109 -10.50 -24.60 -9.99
N ILE A 110 -10.98 -25.37 -10.98
CA ILE A 110 -11.78 -26.58 -10.76
C ILE A 110 -10.81 -27.69 -10.31
N GLY A 111 -10.68 -27.88 -9.00
CA GLY A 111 -9.81 -28.88 -8.38
C GLY A 111 -9.86 -28.74 -6.85
N SER A 112 -9.99 -29.84 -6.12
CA SER A 112 -10.50 -29.89 -4.74
C SER A 112 -9.88 -28.84 -3.79
N GLN A 113 -10.64 -27.79 -3.46
CA GLN A 113 -10.31 -26.83 -2.41
C GLN A 113 -10.68 -27.43 -1.05
N ARG A 114 -9.84 -28.34 -0.51
CA ARG A 114 -10.01 -28.80 0.89
C ARG A 114 -9.70 -27.70 1.91
N LYS A 115 -9.11 -26.58 1.49
CA LYS A 115 -8.63 -25.47 2.35
C LYS A 115 -8.91 -24.13 1.69
N PHE A 116 -9.08 -23.11 2.53
CA PHE A 116 -9.26 -21.74 2.04
C PHE A 116 -8.00 -21.24 1.32
N SER A 117 -8.18 -20.72 0.11
CA SER A 117 -7.15 -19.99 -0.62
C SER A 117 -7.72 -18.68 -1.17
N ARG A 118 -6.88 -17.64 -1.22
CA ARG A 118 -7.27 -16.34 -1.76
C ARG A 118 -7.39 -16.45 -3.28
N PRO A 119 -8.46 -15.92 -3.90
CA PRO A 119 -8.58 -15.89 -5.35
C PRO A 119 -7.44 -15.12 -6.01
N LEU A 120 -7.08 -15.53 -7.23
CA LEU A 120 -6.15 -14.79 -8.07
C LEU A 120 -6.88 -13.61 -8.71
N LEU A 121 -6.31 -12.42 -8.53
CA LEU A 121 -6.86 -11.16 -9.02
C LEU A 121 -6.01 -10.64 -10.19
N PRO A 122 -6.59 -10.38 -11.37
CA PRO A 122 -5.84 -9.86 -12.50
C PRO A 122 -5.41 -8.41 -12.31
N ALA A 123 -4.16 -8.09 -12.66
CA ALA A 123 -3.68 -6.71 -12.72
C ALA A 123 -3.98 -6.05 -14.09
N THR A 124 -5.19 -6.27 -14.62
CA THR A 124 -5.60 -5.77 -15.94
C THR A 124 -6.85 -4.91 -15.84
N THR A 125 -6.97 -3.98 -16.77
CA THR A 125 -8.15 -3.13 -16.90
C THR A 125 -9.37 -3.94 -17.35
N THR A 126 -10.52 -3.70 -16.71
CA THR A 126 -11.81 -4.29 -17.12
C THR A 126 -12.20 -3.88 -18.54
N LYS A 127 -12.84 -4.80 -19.28
CA LYS A 127 -13.46 -4.50 -20.58
C LYS A 127 -14.96 -4.18 -20.45
N LEU A 128 -15.50 -4.25 -19.24
CA LEU A 128 -16.92 -4.00 -18.96
C LEU A 128 -17.24 -2.51 -19.10
N SER A 129 -18.46 -2.21 -19.53
CA SER A 129 -19.05 -0.88 -19.40
C SER A 129 -19.24 -0.52 -17.91
N GLN A 130 -19.51 0.76 -17.61
CA GLN A 130 -19.70 1.20 -16.22
C GLN A 130 -20.88 0.47 -15.54
N ASP A 131 -21.99 0.27 -16.25
CA ASP A 131 -23.17 -0.42 -15.72
C ASP A 131 -22.91 -1.91 -15.50
N GLU A 132 -22.22 -2.57 -16.43
CA GLU A 132 -21.82 -3.97 -16.27
C GLU A 132 -20.82 -4.13 -15.11
N GLN A 133 -19.88 -3.20 -14.98
CA GLN A 133 -18.92 -3.18 -13.87
C GLN A 133 -19.63 -3.00 -12.53
N LEU A 134 -20.60 -2.08 -12.45
CA LEU A 134 -21.43 -1.88 -11.26
C LEU A 134 -22.20 -3.16 -10.91
N LYS A 135 -22.90 -3.76 -11.88
CA LYS A 135 -23.65 -5.01 -11.69
C LYS A 135 -22.74 -6.16 -11.24
N SER A 136 -21.54 -6.25 -11.80
CA SER A 136 -20.52 -7.23 -11.41
C SER A 136 -20.10 -7.05 -9.95
N HIS A 137 -19.80 -5.83 -9.53
CA HIS A 137 -19.43 -5.53 -8.14
C HIS A 137 -20.58 -5.74 -7.17
N GLU A 138 -21.83 -5.41 -7.54
CA GLU A 138 -23.00 -5.69 -6.72
C GLU A 138 -23.25 -7.20 -6.54
N THR A 139 -23.05 -7.97 -7.61
CA THR A 139 -23.16 -9.44 -7.56
C THR A 139 -22.09 -10.02 -6.64
N LYS A 140 -20.85 -9.52 -6.76
CA LYS A 140 -19.75 -9.94 -5.87
C LYS A 140 -19.97 -9.54 -4.43
N LEU A 141 -20.48 -8.34 -4.17
CA LEU A 141 -20.82 -7.90 -2.82
C LEU A 141 -21.85 -8.84 -2.17
N LYS A 142 -22.93 -9.17 -2.89
CA LYS A 142 -23.95 -10.10 -2.41
C LYS A 142 -23.35 -11.48 -2.12
N GLN A 143 -22.54 -12.00 -3.04
CA GLN A 143 -21.86 -13.29 -2.85
C GLN A 143 -20.98 -13.29 -1.58
N ILE A 144 -20.09 -12.30 -1.44
CA ILE A 144 -19.16 -12.22 -0.29
C ILE A 144 -19.92 -12.01 1.02
N ALA A 145 -21.01 -11.23 1.02
CA ALA A 145 -21.84 -11.03 2.20
C ALA A 145 -22.49 -12.34 2.66
N THR A 146 -23.02 -13.15 1.73
CA THR A 146 -23.56 -14.49 2.03
C THR A 146 -22.46 -15.41 2.55
N GLU A 147 -21.31 -15.49 1.88
CA GLU A 147 -20.19 -16.32 2.31
C GLU A 147 -19.67 -15.93 3.71
N LEU A 148 -19.64 -14.63 4.05
CA LEU A 148 -19.25 -14.16 5.38
C LEU A 148 -20.28 -14.53 6.45
N ALA A 149 -21.57 -14.43 6.14
CA ALA A 149 -22.64 -14.81 7.06
C ALA A 149 -22.59 -16.32 7.36
N GLU A 150 -22.46 -17.14 6.31
CA GLU A 150 -22.27 -18.59 6.43
C GLU A 150 -21.00 -18.94 7.22
N HIS A 151 -19.88 -18.25 6.95
CA HIS A 151 -18.64 -18.48 7.69
C HIS A 151 -18.81 -18.22 9.20
N ARG A 152 -19.55 -17.18 9.56
CA ARG A 152 -19.83 -16.81 10.96
C ARG A 152 -20.85 -17.71 11.65
N SER A 153 -21.72 -18.41 10.91
CA SER A 153 -22.67 -19.36 11.51
C SER A 153 -22.03 -20.67 11.98
N TYR A 154 -20.79 -20.96 11.56
CA TYR A 154 -20.04 -22.16 11.96
C TYR A 154 -18.69 -21.83 12.62
N PRO A 155 -18.69 -21.19 13.80
CA PRO A 155 -17.44 -20.90 14.51
C PRO A 155 -16.75 -22.20 14.96
N PRO A 156 -15.40 -22.26 14.95
CA PRO A 156 -14.64 -23.43 15.37
C PRO A 156 -14.81 -23.67 16.89
N ASP A 157 -14.93 -24.93 17.31
CA ASP A 157 -15.00 -25.30 18.73
C ASP A 157 -13.69 -24.91 19.44
N LYS A 158 -13.76 -24.51 20.71
CA LYS A 158 -12.60 -24.18 21.56
C LYS A 158 -11.60 -25.34 21.67
N LYS A 159 -12.02 -26.58 21.37
CA LYS A 159 -11.18 -27.79 21.42
C LYS A 159 -10.45 -28.12 20.11
N VAL A 160 -10.70 -27.40 19.02
CA VAL A 160 -10.04 -27.70 17.73
C VAL A 160 -8.58 -27.26 17.70
N LYS A 161 -7.83 -27.81 16.74
CA LYS A 161 -6.41 -27.51 16.56
C LYS A 161 -6.21 -26.02 16.24
N ALA A 162 -5.17 -25.41 16.81
CA ALA A 162 -4.84 -23.99 16.58
C ALA A 162 -4.78 -23.60 15.08
N LYS A 163 -4.30 -24.51 14.23
CA LYS A 163 -4.23 -24.32 12.77
C LYS A 163 -5.61 -24.11 12.12
N GLU A 164 -6.65 -24.78 12.60
CA GLU A 164 -8.02 -24.63 12.08
C GLU A 164 -8.63 -23.29 12.53
N ILE A 165 -8.32 -22.86 13.76
CA ILE A 165 -8.70 -21.53 14.27
C ILE A 165 -8.04 -20.43 13.45
N ASP A 166 -6.75 -20.57 13.12
CA ASP A 166 -6.02 -19.60 12.30
C ASP A 166 -6.54 -19.55 10.85
N GLU A 167 -6.91 -20.71 10.27
CA GLU A 167 -7.54 -20.77 8.95
C GLU A 167 -8.91 -20.09 8.95
N TYR A 168 -9.73 -20.31 9.99
CA TYR A 168 -11.00 -19.64 10.18
C TYR A 168 -10.82 -18.11 10.22
N ARG A 169 -9.96 -17.61 11.12
CA ARG A 169 -9.67 -16.16 11.24
C ARG A 169 -9.13 -15.56 9.95
N LEU A 170 -8.32 -16.32 9.20
CA LEU A 170 -7.78 -15.86 7.92
C LEU A 170 -8.88 -15.70 6.87
N ARG A 171 -9.82 -16.65 6.80
CA ARG A 171 -10.96 -16.59 5.89
C ARG A 171 -11.92 -15.46 6.30
N GLU A 172 -12.22 -15.29 7.57
CA GLU A 172 -13.04 -14.19 8.08
C GLU A 172 -12.45 -12.83 7.69
N HIS A 173 -11.18 -12.60 8.01
CA HIS A 173 -10.49 -11.34 7.67
C HIS A 173 -10.43 -11.09 6.16
N TYR A 174 -10.35 -12.14 5.33
CA TYR A 174 -10.48 -12.02 3.88
C TYR A 174 -11.86 -11.55 3.46
N LEU A 175 -12.91 -12.23 3.93
CA LEU A 175 -14.30 -11.94 3.56
C LEU A 175 -14.73 -10.54 4.02
N GLU A 176 -14.32 -10.12 5.23
CA GLU A 176 -14.56 -8.77 5.73
C GLU A 176 -13.88 -7.70 4.85
N PHE A 177 -12.62 -7.93 4.49
CA PHE A 177 -11.88 -7.01 3.63
C PHE A 177 -12.54 -6.88 2.25
N GLU A 178 -12.90 -8.00 1.63
CA GLU A 178 -13.54 -8.02 0.32
C GLU A 178 -14.93 -7.38 0.34
N LYS A 179 -15.72 -7.63 1.40
CA LYS A 179 -17.02 -6.97 1.60
C LYS A 179 -16.86 -5.46 1.59
N ASN A 180 -15.97 -4.92 2.44
CA ASN A 180 -15.72 -3.48 2.51
C ASN A 180 -15.21 -2.90 1.18
N ARG A 181 -14.36 -3.65 0.46
CA ARG A 181 -13.84 -3.26 -0.84
C ARG A 181 -14.95 -3.11 -1.87
N TYR A 182 -15.81 -4.14 -2.01
CA TYR A 182 -16.92 -4.09 -2.96
C TYR A 182 -18.01 -3.10 -2.55
N GLU A 183 -18.29 -2.92 -1.25
CA GLU A 183 -19.18 -1.85 -0.77
C GLU A 183 -18.70 -0.47 -1.23
N THR A 184 -17.40 -0.20 -1.05
CA THR A 184 -16.77 1.06 -1.48
C THR A 184 -16.87 1.22 -2.99
N TYR A 185 -16.58 0.17 -3.75
CA TYR A 185 -16.62 0.23 -5.21
C TYR A 185 -18.02 0.47 -5.76
N VAL A 186 -19.02 -0.24 -5.23
CA VAL A 186 -20.43 -0.07 -5.61
C VAL A 186 -20.88 1.35 -5.32
N LYS A 187 -20.54 1.89 -4.13
CA LYS A 187 -20.84 3.28 -3.77
C LYS A 187 -20.26 4.26 -4.78
N LEU A 188 -18.97 4.15 -5.09
CA LEU A 188 -18.29 5.07 -6.01
C LEU A 188 -18.80 4.99 -7.46
N LEU A 189 -19.17 3.80 -7.93
CA LEU A 189 -19.75 3.64 -9.26
C LEU A 189 -21.17 4.23 -9.34
N LYS A 190 -21.95 4.13 -8.26
CA LYS A 190 -23.27 4.79 -8.16
C LYS A 190 -23.18 6.31 -8.10
N GLU A 191 -22.08 6.84 -7.54
CA GLU A 191 -21.80 8.27 -7.46
C GLU A 191 -21.21 8.89 -8.76
N GLY A 192 -21.10 8.11 -9.85
CA GLY A 192 -20.70 8.62 -11.17
C GLY A 192 -19.47 7.94 -11.79
N GLY A 193 -18.74 7.09 -11.05
CA GLY A 193 -17.67 6.25 -11.61
C GLY A 193 -16.61 7.03 -12.40
N LYS A 194 -16.62 6.93 -13.74
CA LYS A 194 -15.68 7.64 -14.62
C LYS A 194 -15.83 9.17 -14.58
N GLU A 195 -17.04 9.69 -14.36
CA GLU A 195 -17.28 11.14 -14.27
C GLU A 195 -16.61 11.75 -13.04
N LEU A 196 -16.49 10.98 -11.95
CA LEU A 196 -15.71 11.41 -10.79
C LEU A 196 -14.23 11.56 -11.15
N LEU A 197 -13.70 10.69 -12.02
CA LEU A 197 -12.30 10.74 -12.44
C LEU A 197 -12.00 11.92 -13.36
N SER A 198 -12.90 12.28 -14.27
CA SER A 198 -12.72 13.47 -15.12
C SER A 198 -12.78 14.77 -14.31
N GLY A 199 -13.64 14.85 -13.29
CA GLY A 199 -13.65 15.98 -12.35
C GLY A 199 -12.37 16.08 -11.51
N ILE A 200 -11.74 14.94 -11.21
CA ILE A 200 -10.50 14.83 -10.43
C ILE A 200 -9.26 15.27 -11.23
N GLU A 201 -9.23 15.07 -12.55
CA GLU A 201 -8.11 15.47 -13.41
C GLU A 201 -8.06 16.99 -13.64
N ASN A 202 -9.22 17.65 -13.65
CA ASN A 202 -9.31 19.12 -13.73
C ASN A 202 -8.79 19.80 -12.46
N ASP A 203 -8.89 19.11 -11.32
CA ASP A 203 -8.33 19.54 -10.05
C ASP A 203 -6.88 19.08 -9.97
N ASN A 204 -6.03 19.75 -10.77
CA ASN A 204 -4.63 19.46 -11.02
C ASN A 204 -3.79 19.69 -9.74
N SER A 205 -4.08 18.89 -8.71
CA SER A 205 -3.45 18.84 -7.39
C SER A 205 -2.07 18.19 -7.50
N SER A 206 -1.23 18.77 -8.34
CA SER A 206 0.19 18.48 -8.37
C SER A 206 0.77 18.91 -7.02
N LEU A 207 1.21 17.93 -6.24
CA LEU A 207 1.69 18.10 -4.88
C LEU A 207 2.79 19.17 -4.81
N LYS A 208 2.47 20.33 -4.20
CA LYS A 208 3.50 21.28 -3.78
C LYS A 208 4.17 20.76 -2.51
N LYS A 209 5.51 20.88 -2.49
CA LYS A 209 6.41 20.45 -1.40
C LYS A 209 5.77 20.67 -0.02
N SER A 210 5.71 19.61 0.77
CA SER A 210 5.47 19.73 2.21
C SER A 210 6.70 20.40 2.82
N HIS A 211 6.64 21.73 3.03
CA HIS A 211 7.62 22.43 3.83
C HIS A 211 7.41 22.07 5.29
N SER A 212 8.48 21.64 5.96
CA SER A 212 8.49 21.53 7.42
C SER A 212 8.48 22.95 7.98
N SER A 213 7.53 23.26 8.88
CA SER A 213 7.50 24.54 9.58
C SER A 213 8.81 24.78 10.36
N PRO A 214 9.22 26.05 10.50
CA PRO A 214 10.51 26.42 11.06
C PRO A 214 10.49 26.23 12.57
N SER A 215 11.54 25.61 13.11
CA SER A 215 11.86 25.79 14.52
C SER A 215 12.62 27.11 14.67
N LEU A 216 11.99 28.01 15.41
CA LEU A 216 12.56 28.94 16.38
C LEU A 216 13.52 30.04 15.86
N ASN A 217 13.09 31.29 16.09
CA ASN A 217 13.82 32.56 16.20
C ASN A 217 15.29 32.57 15.78
N GLN A 218 15.62 33.43 14.83
CA GLN A 218 16.91 34.11 14.86
C GLN A 218 16.77 35.54 14.37
N GLU A 219 16.68 36.46 15.34
CA GLU A 219 17.07 37.85 15.14
C GLU A 219 18.56 37.94 14.77
N MET A 220 18.88 39.01 14.05
CA MET A 220 20.20 39.38 13.54
C MET A 220 21.28 39.41 14.63
N SER A 221 22.47 38.90 14.32
CA SER A 221 23.68 39.69 13.97
C SER A 221 24.97 38.84 14.08
N PRO A 222 26.06 39.20 13.35
CA PRO A 222 27.19 38.32 13.09
C PRO A 222 28.32 38.51 14.09
N ALA A 223 28.97 37.44 14.53
CA ALA A 223 30.26 37.52 15.20
C ALA A 223 31.09 36.25 15.01
N SER A 224 32.40 36.46 15.04
CA SER A 224 33.50 35.62 14.59
C SER A 224 33.84 34.42 15.49
N ALA A 225 34.46 33.43 14.83
CA ALA A 225 35.54 32.54 15.30
C ALA A 225 35.28 31.54 16.44
N LYS A 226 35.41 30.23 16.16
CA LYS A 226 36.64 29.43 16.38
C LYS A 226 36.37 27.92 16.20
N VAL A 227 37.42 27.26 15.70
CA VAL A 227 37.61 25.84 15.38
C VAL A 227 37.38 24.89 16.56
N LYS A 228 36.91 23.65 16.31
CA LYS A 228 37.47 22.43 16.93
C LYS A 228 37.17 21.18 16.10
N ARG A 229 38.25 20.48 15.79
CA ARG A 229 38.35 19.23 15.01
C ARG A 229 38.08 18.06 15.95
N ASN A 230 37.61 16.93 15.43
CA ASN A 230 37.98 15.63 15.97
C ASN A 230 38.15 14.63 14.83
N ILE A 231 39.42 14.34 14.54
CA ILE A 231 39.89 13.21 13.77
C ILE A 231 39.86 12.04 14.75
N SER A 232 39.17 10.96 14.42
CA SER A 232 39.42 9.66 15.05
C SER A 232 39.89 8.68 13.98
N GLU A 233 41.11 8.19 14.21
CA GLU A 233 41.85 7.26 13.39
C GLU A 233 41.15 5.89 13.36
N ARG A 234 40.89 5.35 12.17
CA ARG A 234 40.71 3.90 12.00
C ARG A 234 42.02 3.34 11.48
N LYS A 235 42.74 2.65 12.36
CA LYS A 235 43.80 1.69 11.99
C LYS A 235 43.13 0.44 11.42
N ASP A 236 43.45 0.13 10.17
CA ASP A 236 43.18 -1.17 9.56
C ASP A 236 44.15 -2.21 10.14
N TYR A 237 43.62 -3.26 10.77
CA TYR A 237 44.39 -4.44 11.14
C TYR A 237 43.97 -5.60 10.24
N ARG A 238 44.86 -5.99 9.33
CA ARG A 238 44.74 -7.19 8.49
C ARG A 238 45.63 -8.27 9.10
N PRO A 239 45.10 -9.43 9.52
CA PRO A 239 45.95 -10.55 9.93
C PRO A 239 46.53 -11.27 8.71
N GLU A 240 47.85 -11.49 8.70
CA GLU A 240 48.54 -12.32 7.70
C GLU A 240 48.34 -13.83 7.97
N ALA A 241 48.32 -14.61 6.89
CA ALA A 241 48.19 -16.07 6.92
C ALA A 241 49.55 -16.75 7.16
N PRO A 242 49.61 -17.86 7.93
CA PRO A 242 50.86 -18.55 8.20
C PRO A 242 51.33 -19.39 7.00
N THR A 243 52.61 -19.27 6.69
CA THR A 243 53.35 -20.04 5.70
C THR A 243 53.90 -21.32 6.33
N THR A 244 53.53 -22.48 5.77
CA THR A 244 54.09 -23.79 6.17
C THR A 244 55.40 -24.04 5.42
N LYS A 245 56.51 -24.14 6.14
CA LYS A 245 57.76 -24.74 5.63
C LYS A 245 58.09 -26.01 6.41
N GLN A 246 58.44 -27.04 5.63
CA GLN A 246 58.81 -28.40 6.02
C GLN A 246 60.15 -28.49 6.77
N LYS A 247 60.29 -29.52 7.60
CA LYS A 247 61.53 -30.27 7.93
C LYS A 247 61.07 -31.68 8.35
N ILE A 248 61.26 -32.73 7.54
CA ILE A 248 62.45 -33.59 7.42
C ILE A 248 63.07 -33.92 8.79
N THR A 249 62.80 -35.13 9.28
CA THR A 249 63.80 -36.10 9.77
C THR A 249 63.24 -37.49 9.52
#